data_AF-A0A1Q3C124-F1
#
_entry.id   AF-A0A1Q3C124-F1
#
_cell.length_a   1.000
_cell.length_b   1.000
_cell.length_c   1.000
_cell.angle_alpha   90.00
_cell.angle_beta   90.00
_cell.angle_gamma   90.00
#
_symmetry.space_group_name_H-M   'P 1'
#
loop_
_entity.id
_entity.type
_entity.pdbx_description
1 polymer ?
#
loop_
_entity_poly.entity_id
_entity_poly.type
_entity_poly.pdbx_seq_one_letter_code
_entity_poly.pdbx_strand_id
1 'polypeptide(L)'
;MAGMDVLCSDNTGSLTLNKLSVDKNLVEVVDTDNVVLMAARASRKENQDAIDTAIVGMLADPNEARAGIQEVHFLPFNPTDKRTTLTYIDCDGKMHRVSKGA
;
A
#
# COMPACT_ATOMS: atom_id res chain seq x y z
N MET A 1 15.54 33.40 -12.10
CA MET A 1 16.59 32.40 -12.38
C MET A 1 17.08 32.62 -13.79
N ALA A 2 18.18 33.34 -13.97
CA ALA A 2 18.82 33.53 -15.29
C ALA A 2 20.31 33.23 -15.08
N GLY A 3 20.71 31.99 -15.37
CA GLY A 3 22.06 31.48 -15.11
C GLY A 3 22.11 30.10 -14.44
N MET A 4 21.10 29.24 -14.65
CA MET A 4 21.11 27.88 -14.13
C MET A 4 21.44 26.90 -15.26
N ASP A 5 22.57 26.20 -15.15
CA ASP A 5 23.08 25.29 -16.19
C ASP A 5 22.64 23.84 -16.00
N VAL A 6 22.39 23.40 -14.76
CA VAL A 6 21.94 22.03 -14.45
C VAL A 6 20.89 22.06 -13.33
N LEU A 7 19.82 21.29 -13.50
CA LEU A 7 18.78 21.05 -12.50
C LEU A 7 18.71 19.57 -12.15
N CYS A 8 18.98 19.24 -10.89
CA CYS A 8 18.77 17.89 -10.35
C CYS A 8 17.41 17.85 -9.65
N SER A 9 16.39 17.33 -10.34
CA SER A 9 15.05 17.19 -9.79
C SER A 9 14.73 15.74 -9.45
N ASP A 10 14.11 15.54 -8.29
CA ASP A 10 13.56 14.26 -7.90
C ASP A 10 12.33 13.91 -8.76
N ASN A 11 12.23 12.65 -9.20
CA ASN A 11 11.13 12.22 -10.04
C ASN A 11 9.79 12.19 -9.26
N THR A 12 9.79 11.50 -8.12
CA THR A 12 8.60 11.35 -7.27
C THR A 12 8.34 12.64 -6.52
N GLY A 13 7.15 13.23 -6.70
CA GLY A 13 6.74 14.43 -5.98
C GLY A 13 7.22 15.77 -6.57
N SER A 14 8.16 15.78 -7.53
CA SER A 14 8.48 16.99 -8.32
C SER A 14 8.06 16.88 -9.78
N LEU A 15 8.44 15.79 -10.47
CA LEU A 15 8.08 15.59 -11.88
C LEU A 15 6.73 14.88 -12.05
N THR A 16 6.37 14.01 -11.11
CA THR A 16 5.15 13.21 -11.14
C THR A 16 4.17 13.63 -10.05
N LEU A 17 2.87 13.44 -10.32
CA LEU A 17 1.78 13.88 -9.43
C LEU A 17 1.70 13.13 -8.09
N ASN A 18 2.46 12.05 -7.93
CA ASN A 18 2.35 11.13 -6.80
C ASN A 18 0.89 10.65 -6.57
N LYS A 19 0.13 10.49 -7.67
CA LYS A 19 -1.21 9.91 -7.71
C LYS A 19 -1.11 8.57 -8.44
N LEU A 20 -0.87 7.52 -7.68
CA LEU A 20 -0.63 6.20 -8.24
C LEU A 20 -1.95 5.50 -8.56
N SER A 21 -1.93 4.64 -9.57
CA SER A 21 -3.04 3.76 -9.93
C SER A 21 -2.47 2.43 -10.41
N VAL A 22 -3.25 1.36 -10.27
CA VAL A 22 -2.84 0.02 -10.67
C VAL A 22 -3.86 -0.52 -11.65
N ASP A 23 -3.39 -0.98 -12.80
CA ASP A 23 -4.20 -1.73 -13.75
C ASP A 23 -4.25 -3.20 -13.29
N LYS A 24 -5.42 -3.65 -12.82
CA LYS A 24 -5.64 -5.02 -12.34
C LYS A 24 -5.36 -6.08 -13.40
N ASN A 25 -5.48 -5.75 -14.69
CA ASN A 25 -5.27 -6.71 -15.78
C ASN A 25 -3.79 -7.09 -15.96
N LEU A 26 -2.87 -6.27 -15.44
CA LEU A 26 -1.44 -6.54 -15.51
C LEU A 26 -0.92 -7.35 -14.30
N VAL A 27 -1.80 -7.70 -13.36
CA VAL A 27 -1.42 -8.49 -12.18
C VAL A 27 -1.55 -9.98 -12.50
N GLU A 28 -0.41 -10.64 -12.76
CA GLU A 28 -0.34 -12.06 -13.11
C GLU A 28 -0.29 -12.96 -11.87
N VAL A 29 -1.42 -13.15 -11.20
CA VAL A 29 -1.57 -14.05 -10.05
C VAL A 29 -2.84 -14.89 -10.17
N VAL A 30 -2.91 -15.98 -9.41
CA VAL A 30 -4.08 -16.90 -9.43
C VAL A 30 -5.35 -16.21 -8.92
N ASP A 31 -5.23 -15.30 -7.95
CA ASP A 31 -6.35 -14.58 -7.34
C ASP A 31 -5.98 -13.11 -7.09
N THR A 32 -6.27 -12.26 -8.07
CA THR A 32 -5.90 -10.84 -8.07
C THR A 32 -6.61 -10.06 -6.97
N ASP A 33 -7.90 -10.33 -6.74
CA ASP A 33 -8.67 -9.59 -5.73
C ASP A 33 -8.20 -9.92 -4.32
N ASN A 34 -7.82 -11.18 -4.06
CA ASN A 34 -7.22 -11.56 -2.79
C ASN A 34 -5.86 -10.87 -2.56
N VAL A 35 -4.99 -10.79 -3.59
CA VAL A 35 -3.71 -10.08 -3.46
C VAL A 35 -3.93 -8.59 -3.16
N VAL A 36 -4.90 -7.96 -3.84
CA VAL A 36 -5.27 -6.55 -3.57
C VAL A 36 -5.78 -6.39 -2.14
N LEU A 37 -6.64 -7.30 -1.67
CA LEU A 37 -7.14 -7.28 -0.28
C LEU A 37 -6.00 -7.42 0.73
N MET A 38 -5.05 -8.32 0.50
CA MET A 38 -3.88 -8.50 1.38
C MET A 38 -2.97 -7.26 1.38
N ALA A 39 -2.78 -6.61 0.23
CA ALA A 39 -2.04 -5.36 0.14
C ALA A 39 -2.76 -4.21 0.86
N ALA A 40 -4.09 -4.12 0.74
CA ALA A 40 -4.90 -3.15 1.46
C ALA A 40 -4.90 -3.39 2.98
N ARG A 41 -4.86 -4.66 3.40
CA ARG A 41 -4.61 -5.05 4.80
C ARG A 41 -3.27 -4.53 5.32
N ALA A 42 -2.21 -4.62 4.52
CA ALA A 42 -0.91 -4.06 4.86
C ALA A 42 -0.80 -2.52 4.69
N SER A 43 -1.87 -1.83 4.30
CA SER A 43 -1.90 -0.37 4.10
C SER A 43 -2.47 0.37 5.32
N ARG A 44 -2.11 1.65 5.51
CA ARG A 44 -2.69 2.46 6.59
C ARG A 44 -4.16 2.82 6.30
N LYS A 45 -4.96 2.96 7.37
CA LYS A 45 -6.33 3.50 7.29
C LYS A 45 -6.35 5.03 7.25
N GLU A 46 -5.48 5.65 8.05
CA GLU A 46 -5.41 7.10 8.23
C GLU A 46 -4.04 7.61 7.79
N ASN A 47 -4.00 8.87 7.32
CA ASN A 47 -2.77 9.52 6.82
C ASN A 47 -2.04 8.64 5.80
N GLN A 48 -2.81 8.17 4.81
CA GLN A 48 -2.32 7.31 3.74
C GLN A 48 -1.25 8.02 2.93
N ASP A 49 -0.16 7.32 2.64
CA ASP A 49 0.73 7.73 1.58
C ASP A 49 0.09 7.46 0.20
N ALA A 50 0.72 7.96 -0.86
CA ALA A 50 0.20 7.79 -2.22
C ALA A 50 0.03 6.32 -2.64
N ILE A 51 0.83 5.40 -2.08
CA ILE A 51 0.77 3.96 -2.39
C ILE A 51 -0.40 3.32 -1.62
N ASP A 52 -0.55 3.63 -0.33
CA ASP A 52 -1.70 3.26 0.50
C ASP A 52 -3.00 3.66 -0.17
N THR A 53 -3.10 4.93 -0.60
CA THR A 53 -4.31 5.45 -1.27
C THR A 53 -4.61 4.72 -2.57
N ALA A 54 -3.59 4.45 -3.38
CA ALA A 54 -3.79 3.73 -4.64
C ALA A 54 -4.31 2.31 -4.40
N ILE A 55 -3.72 1.57 -3.46
CA ILE A 55 -4.09 0.18 -3.15
C ILE A 55 -5.49 0.12 -2.52
N VAL A 56 -5.77 0.96 -1.53
CA VAL A 56 -7.09 0.97 -0.86
C VAL A 56 -8.18 1.42 -1.84
N GLY A 57 -7.86 2.32 -2.78
CA GLY A 57 -8.76 2.73 -3.86
C GLY A 57 -9.05 1.65 -4.91
N MET A 58 -8.33 0.51 -4.91
CA MET A 58 -8.64 -0.64 -5.78
C MET A 58 -9.75 -1.54 -5.23
N LEU A 59 -10.11 -1.37 -3.96
CA LEU A 59 -11.23 -2.06 -3.33
C LEU A 59 -12.56 -1.38 -3.71
N ALA A 60 -13.64 -2.16 -3.72
CA ALA A 60 -14.98 -1.60 -3.90
C ALA A 60 -15.40 -0.75 -2.70
N ASP A 61 -15.11 -1.24 -1.48
CA ASP A 61 -15.27 -0.51 -0.23
C ASP A 61 -13.94 -0.51 0.55
N PRO A 62 -13.36 0.65 0.88
CA PRO A 62 -12.18 0.76 1.75
C PRO A 62 -12.30 0.04 3.09
N ASN A 63 -13.52 -0.14 3.62
CA ASN A 63 -13.74 -0.83 4.88
C ASN A 63 -13.41 -2.33 4.81
N GLU A 64 -13.46 -2.94 3.62
CA GLU A 64 -13.09 -4.35 3.39
C GLU A 64 -11.64 -4.62 3.82
N ALA A 65 -10.76 -3.61 3.74
CA ALA A 65 -9.36 -3.72 4.14
C ALA A 65 -9.16 -4.17 5.60
N ARG A 66 -10.18 -4.06 6.47
CA ARG A 66 -10.16 -4.55 7.86
C ARG A 66 -11.40 -5.36 8.25
N ALA A 67 -12.26 -5.70 7.30
CA ALA A 67 -13.44 -6.50 7.57
C ALA A 67 -13.04 -7.91 8.05
N GLY A 68 -13.68 -8.37 9.12
CA GLY A 68 -13.52 -9.74 9.64
C GLY A 68 -12.15 -10.05 10.25
N ILE A 69 -11.31 -9.05 10.53
CA ILE A 69 -10.01 -9.28 11.15
C ILE A 69 -9.82 -8.41 12.40
N GLN A 70 -9.14 -8.98 13.39
CA GLN A 70 -8.67 -8.24 14.56
C GLN A 70 -7.22 -7.85 14.35
N GLU A 71 -6.95 -6.55 14.27
CA GLU A 71 -5.58 -6.04 14.18
C GLU A 71 -4.82 -6.32 15.49
N VAL A 72 -3.68 -7.01 15.41
CA VAL A 72 -2.82 -7.28 16.56
C VAL A 72 -1.66 -6.28 16.60
N HIS A 73 -0.99 -6.09 15.47
CA HIS A 73 0.16 -5.19 15.39
C HIS A 73 0.41 -4.70 13.97
N PHE A 74 0.65 -3.41 13.82
CA PHE A 74 0.98 -2.78 12.55
C PHE A 74 2.38 -2.17 12.61
N LEU A 75 3.29 -2.64 11.74
CA LEU A 75 4.59 -2.02 11.53
C LEU A 75 4.50 -1.04 10.35
N PRO A 76 4.70 0.27 10.59
CA PRO A 76 4.73 1.26 9.52
C PRO A 76 5.94 1.09 8.59
N PHE A 77 5.89 1.73 7.44
CA PHE A 77 7.02 1.78 6.50
C PHE A 77 8.32 2.23 7.18
N ASN A 78 9.37 1.41 7.05
CA ASN A 78 10.74 1.75 7.44
C ASN A 78 11.59 1.95 6.18
N PRO A 79 12.28 3.10 5.98
CA PRO A 79 13.11 3.33 4.80
C PRO A 79 14.30 2.36 4.64
N THR A 80 14.73 1.72 5.73
CA THR A 80 15.77 0.68 5.70
C THR A 80 15.21 -0.65 5.19
N ASP A 81 14.12 -1.13 5.79
CA ASP A 81 13.50 -2.42 5.45
C ASP A 81 12.60 -2.35 4.22
N LYS A 82 12.21 -1.13 3.82
CA LYS A 82 11.32 -0.76 2.71
C LYS A 82 9.98 -1.48 2.72
N ARG A 83 9.46 -1.79 3.91
CA ARG A 83 8.28 -2.64 4.11
C ARG A 83 7.32 -2.10 5.16
N THR A 84 6.05 -2.41 4.99
CA THR A 84 4.94 -2.21 5.93
C THR A 84 4.27 -3.56 6.17
N THR A 85 3.88 -3.84 7.41
CA THR A 85 3.37 -5.16 7.79
C THR A 85 2.20 -5.05 8.75
N LEU A 86 1.14 -5.82 8.50
CA LEU A 86 0.04 -6.01 9.44
C LEU A 86 0.06 -7.45 9.95
N THR A 87 -0.01 -7.61 11.27
CA THR A 87 -0.31 -8.88 11.94
C THR A 87 -1.74 -8.81 12.46
N TYR A 88 -2.56 -9.80 12.12
CA TYR A 88 -3.97 -9.85 12.49
C TYR A 88 -4.42 -11.28 12.83
N ILE A 89 -5.54 -11.38 13.54
CA ILE A 89 -6.25 -12.64 13.78
C ILE A 89 -7.50 -12.64 12.90
N ASP A 90 -7.74 -13.75 12.19
CA ASP A 90 -8.93 -13.92 11.35
C ASP A 90 -10.17 -14.37 12.15
N CYS A 91 -11.31 -14.55 11.46
CA CYS A 91 -12.54 -15.04 12.08
C CYS A 91 -12.41 -16.45 12.69
N ASP A 92 -11.48 -17.26 12.19
CA ASP A 92 -11.22 -18.62 12.67
C ASP A 92 -10.27 -18.65 13.89
N GLY A 93 -9.83 -17.48 14.36
CA GLY A 93 -8.91 -17.34 15.48
C GLY A 93 -7.44 -17.61 15.12
N LYS A 94 -7.12 -17.74 13.83
CA LYS A 94 -5.75 -17.98 13.36
C LYS A 94 -5.01 -16.66 13.15
N MET A 95 -3.77 -16.63 13.59
CA MET A 95 -2.88 -15.48 13.39
C MET A 95 -2.25 -15.52 12.01
N HIS A 96 -2.30 -14.38 11.33
CA HIS A 96 -1.69 -14.16 10.02
C HIS A 96 -0.85 -12.89 10.02
N ARG A 97 0.08 -12.84 9.07
CA ARG A 97 0.90 -11.67 8.81
C ARG A 97 0.96 -11.41 7.31
N VAL A 98 0.66 -10.19 6.93
CA VAL A 98 0.73 -9.71 5.55
C VAL A 98 1.65 -8.51 5.48
N SER A 99 2.41 -8.41 4.40
CA SER A 99 3.37 -7.33 4.21
C SER A 99 3.34 -6.83 2.77
N LYS A 100 3.71 -5.56 2.62
CA LYS A 100 3.95 -4.90 1.33
C LYS A 100 5.25 -4.12 1.40
N GLY A 101 5.95 -3.99 0.29
CA GLY A 101 7.21 -3.26 0.23
C GLY A 101 7.98 -3.54 -1.04
N ALA A 102 9.17 -2.94 -1.13
CA ALA A 102 10.12 -3.16 -2.22
C ALA A 102 11.00 -4.40 -1.99
#